data_AF-A0A3S5C2K3-F1
#
_entry.id   AF-A0A3S5C2K3-F1
#
_cell.length_a   1.000
_cell.length_b   1.000
_cell.length_c   1.000
_cell.angle_alpha   90.00
_cell.angle_beta   90.00
_cell.angle_gamma   90.00
#
_symmetry.space_group_name_H-M   'P 1'
#
loop_
_entity.id
_entity.type
_entity.pdbx_description
1 polymer ?
#
loop_
_entity_poly.entity_id
_entity_poly.type
_entity_poly.pdbx_seq_one_letter_code
_entity_poly.pdbx_strand_id
1 'polypeptide(L)'
;MRRLPHHPYSEDKGEVEQNSFSSRIYSYNEYGDPFDYSKQILAFETPHLNEEIEGVQLYQENYTKEKIKTLTVALVICLNIDIESPDVQRIPPYCRVQAWFDPSETSSLRALETIGKNLQLMNFIT
;
A
#
# COMPACT_ATOMS: atom_id res chain seq x y z
N MET A 1 14.40 2.11 20.93
CA MET A 1 15.01 2.56 19.66
C MET A 1 15.55 1.34 18.92
N ARG A 2 14.79 0.78 17.97
CA ARG A 2 15.31 -0.26 17.07
C ARG A 2 15.94 0.45 15.87
N ARG A 3 17.22 0.19 15.59
CA ARG A 3 17.89 0.71 14.40
C ARG A 3 17.25 0.08 13.16
N LEU A 4 16.95 0.91 12.17
CA LEU A 4 16.50 0.45 10.85
C LEU A 4 17.64 -0.33 10.16
N PRO A 5 17.33 -1.34 9.33
CA PRO A 5 18.36 -2.01 8.54
C PRO A 5 18.96 -1.02 7.54
N HIS A 6 20.29 -1.00 7.45
CA HIS A 6 21.01 -0.21 6.45
C HIS A 6 20.72 -0.76 5.05
N HIS A 7 20.27 0.13 4.17
CA HIS A 7 20.20 -0.13 2.73
C HIS A 7 21.61 -0.35 2.18
N PRO A 8 21.86 -1.38 1.34
CA PRO A 8 23.15 -1.56 0.68
C PRO A 8 23.20 -0.62 -0.54
N TYR A 9 23.26 0.69 -0.31
CA TYR A 9 23.89 1.57 -1.29
C TYR A 9 25.36 1.64 -0.91
N SER A 10 26.11 0.63 -1.35
CA SER A 10 27.54 0.81 -1.58
C SER A 10 27.69 1.92 -2.60
N GLU A 11 28.47 2.94 -2.25
CA GLU A 11 28.95 3.97 -3.16
C GLU A 11 29.73 3.29 -4.30
N ASP A 12 29.04 2.83 -5.33
CA ASP A 12 29.66 2.67 -6.63
C ASP A 12 29.98 4.07 -7.11
N LYS A 13 31.26 4.42 -7.02
CA LYS A 13 31.85 5.49 -7.80
C LYS A 13 31.73 5.08 -9.26
N GLY A 14 30.54 5.27 -9.81
CA GLY A 14 30.31 5.25 -11.24
C GLY A 14 31.20 6.33 -11.83
N GLU A 15 32.32 5.91 -12.41
CA GLU A 15 32.96 6.69 -13.45
C GLU A 15 31.85 7.10 -14.40
N VAL A 16 31.73 8.41 -14.56
CA VAL A 16 30.86 9.02 -15.54
C VAL A 16 31.38 8.53 -16.90
N GLU A 17 30.82 7.44 -17.43
CA GLU A 17 30.93 7.08 -18.84
C GLU A 17 30.14 8.13 -19.62
N GLN A 18 30.75 9.30 -19.73
CA GLN A 18 30.52 10.18 -20.84
C GLN A 18 30.86 9.39 -22.12
N ASN A 19 29.86 9.29 -22.99
CA ASN A 19 30.00 9.08 -24.43
C ASN A 19 30.34 7.66 -24.88
N SER A 20 29.32 6.95 -25.38
CA SER A 20 29.54 5.94 -26.44
C SER A 20 28.46 5.91 -27.51
N PHE A 21 27.30 6.55 -27.29
CA PHE A 21 26.16 6.51 -28.22
C PHE A 21 26.43 7.09 -29.62
N SER A 22 27.53 7.81 -29.84
CA SER A 22 27.91 8.32 -31.17
C SER A 22 29.21 7.73 -31.74
N SER A 23 29.92 6.87 -31.02
CA SER A 23 31.33 6.56 -31.33
C SER A 23 31.55 5.30 -32.16
N ARG A 24 30.54 4.41 -32.31
CA ARG A 24 30.71 3.14 -33.03
C ARG A 24 30.45 3.17 -34.53
N ILE A 25 29.98 4.28 -35.09
CA ILE A 25 29.81 4.39 -36.56
C ILE A 25 31.17 4.47 -37.28
N TYR A 26 32.27 4.78 -36.57
CA TYR A 26 33.60 4.91 -37.16
C TYR A 26 34.65 4.00 -36.49
N SER A 27 34.43 2.69 -36.44
CA SER A 27 35.58 1.78 -36.33
C SER A 27 36.21 1.64 -37.72
N TYR A 28 37.22 2.49 -38.00
CA TYR A 28 38.09 2.28 -39.16
C TYR A 28 38.87 0.98 -38.94
N ASN A 29 38.50 -0.08 -39.67
CA ASN A 29 39.37 -1.24 -39.80
C ASN A 29 40.59 -0.80 -40.62
N GLU A 30 41.76 -0.73 -39.99
CA GLU A 30 43.05 -0.35 -40.62
C GLU A 30 43.54 -1.31 -41.73
N TYR A 31 42.72 -2.30 -42.14
CA TYR A 31 43.05 -3.31 -43.16
C TYR A 31 41.88 -3.61 -44.12
N GLY A 32 40.99 -2.65 -44.37
CA GLY A 32 39.88 -2.80 -45.33
C GLY A 32 40.22 -2.25 -46.72
N ASP A 33 39.89 -3.01 -47.78
CA ASP A 33 40.09 -2.62 -49.18
C ASP A 33 39.37 -1.27 -49.50
N PRO A 34 40.04 -0.25 -50.05
CA PRO A 34 39.48 1.09 -50.24
C PRO A 34 38.27 1.17 -51.20
N PHE A 35 37.98 0.11 -51.94
CA PHE A 35 36.92 0.06 -52.95
C PHE A 35 35.83 -0.99 -52.66
N ASP A 36 35.59 -1.31 -51.38
CA ASP A 36 34.46 -2.16 -50.99
C ASP A 36 33.14 -1.39 -51.00
N TYR A 37 32.51 -1.29 -52.19
CA TYR A 37 31.18 -0.71 -52.37
C TYR A 37 30.03 -1.55 -51.79
N SER A 38 30.32 -2.72 -51.17
CA SER A 38 29.28 -3.58 -50.58
C SER A 38 28.82 -3.14 -49.20
N LYS A 39 29.56 -2.23 -48.53
CA LYS A 39 29.13 -1.60 -47.28
C LYS A 39 28.19 -0.44 -47.55
N GLN A 40 26.94 -0.78 -47.84
CA GLN A 40 25.86 0.19 -47.83
C GLN A 40 25.70 0.72 -46.40
N ILE A 41 25.69 2.04 -46.22
CA ILE A 41 25.37 2.67 -44.93
C ILE A 41 23.90 2.38 -44.66
N LEU A 42 23.66 1.37 -43.83
CA LEU A 42 22.33 0.94 -43.44
C LEU A 42 21.96 1.64 -42.13
N ALA A 43 20.94 2.49 -42.21
CA ALA A 43 20.34 3.07 -41.01
C ALA A 43 19.56 1.98 -40.26
N PHE A 44 19.48 2.12 -38.94
CA PHE A 44 18.70 1.25 -38.04
C PHE A 44 19.25 -0.18 -37.82
N GLU A 45 20.54 -0.42 -38.02
CA GLU A 45 21.14 -1.76 -37.82
C GLU A 45 21.43 -2.16 -36.37
N THR A 46 21.32 -1.24 -35.41
CA THR A 46 21.67 -1.57 -34.02
C THR A 46 20.75 -2.68 -33.47
N PRO A 47 21.26 -3.66 -32.70
CA PRO A 47 20.47 -4.81 -32.26
C PRO A 47 19.14 -4.44 -31.61
N HIS A 48 19.12 -3.39 -30.80
CA HIS A 48 17.93 -2.85 -30.14
C HIS A 48 16.86 -2.25 -31.08
N LEU A 49 17.11 -2.18 -32.39
CA LEU A 49 16.13 -1.78 -33.42
C LEU A 49 15.58 -2.97 -34.21
N ASN A 50 16.21 -4.14 -34.12
CA ASN A 50 15.81 -5.37 -34.83
C ASN A 50 15.32 -6.48 -33.88
N GLU A 51 15.57 -6.35 -32.59
CA GLU A 51 15.03 -7.21 -31.54
C GLU A 51 13.59 -6.78 -31.17
N GLU A 52 12.77 -7.76 -30.78
CA GLU A 52 11.44 -7.47 -30.25
C GLU A 52 11.59 -6.64 -28.96
N ILE A 53 10.85 -5.53 -28.86
CA ILE A 53 10.94 -4.65 -27.70
C ILE A 53 10.26 -5.34 -26.51
N GLU A 54 11.07 -6.00 -25.69
CA GLU A 54 10.61 -6.59 -24.44
C GLU A 54 10.65 -5.56 -23.30
N GLY A 55 9.59 -5.51 -22.50
CA GLY A 55 9.58 -4.71 -21.29
C GLY A 55 10.58 -5.24 -20.27
N VAL A 56 11.29 -4.34 -19.57
CA VAL A 56 12.18 -4.73 -18.47
C VAL A 56 11.38 -5.48 -17.41
N GLN A 57 11.84 -6.68 -17.03
CA GLN A 57 11.23 -7.43 -15.93
C GLN A 57 11.39 -6.63 -14.63
N LEU A 58 10.27 -6.21 -14.06
CA LEU A 58 10.26 -5.47 -12.80
C LEU A 58 10.64 -6.42 -11.66
N TYR A 59 11.62 -6.00 -10.86
CA TYR A 59 11.94 -6.69 -9.60
C TYR A 59 10.74 -6.60 -8.67
N GLN A 60 10.22 -7.75 -8.26
CA GLN A 60 9.08 -7.85 -7.36
C GLN A 60 9.59 -8.16 -5.96
N GLU A 61 9.55 -7.16 -5.08
CA GLU A 61 9.94 -7.36 -3.69
C GLU A 61 8.90 -8.24 -2.99
N ASN A 62 9.35 -9.30 -2.31
CA ASN A 62 8.48 -10.11 -1.48
C ASN A 62 8.14 -9.35 -0.18
N TYR A 63 7.09 -8.53 -0.21
CA TYR A 63 6.56 -7.93 1.01
C TYR A 63 5.70 -8.96 1.76
N THR A 64 6.12 -9.33 2.96
CA THR A 64 5.24 -10.01 3.92
C THR A 64 4.72 -8.97 4.91
N LYS A 65 3.45 -8.59 4.76
CA LYS A 65 2.79 -7.71 5.74
C LYS A 65 2.65 -8.45 7.06
N GLU A 66 3.27 -7.95 8.12
CA GLU A 66 3.02 -8.46 9.47
C GLU A 66 1.52 -8.37 9.76
N LYS A 67 0.92 -9.52 10.12
CA LYS A 67 -0.49 -9.57 10.51
C LYS A 67 -0.61 -9.12 11.96
N ILE A 68 -1.05 -7.88 12.17
CA ILE A 68 -1.37 -7.35 13.49
C ILE A 68 -2.66 -8.00 13.99
N LYS A 69 -2.68 -8.45 15.25
CA LYS A 69 -3.87 -8.98 15.92
C LYS A 69 -4.25 -8.07 17.08
N THR A 70 -5.53 -7.71 17.18
CA THR A 70 -6.08 -7.08 18.38
C THR A 70 -6.39 -8.16 19.40
N LEU A 71 -5.64 -8.17 20.51
CA LEU A 71 -5.79 -9.19 21.55
C LEU A 71 -6.88 -8.84 22.57
N THR A 72 -7.03 -7.56 22.89
CA THR A 72 -7.93 -7.07 23.93
C THR A 72 -8.69 -5.84 23.47
N VAL A 73 -9.92 -5.71 23.93
CA VAL A 73 -10.80 -4.57 23.66
C VAL A 73 -11.42 -4.15 24.99
N ALA A 74 -11.45 -2.84 25.24
CA ALA A 74 -12.19 -2.25 26.35
C ALA A 74 -13.39 -1.48 25.79
N LEU A 75 -14.60 -1.89 26.19
CA LEU A 75 -15.83 -1.18 25.85
C LEU A 75 -16.26 -0.34 27.05
N VAL A 76 -16.34 0.98 26.86
CA VAL A 76 -16.81 1.93 27.88
C VAL A 76 -18.16 2.47 27.46
N ILE A 77 -19.15 2.33 28.33
CA ILE A 77 -20.54 2.71 28.06
C ILE A 77 -20.90 3.87 28.99
N CYS A 78 -21.14 5.04 28.42
CA CYS A 78 -21.47 6.27 29.14
C CYS A 78 -22.95 6.62 28.96
N LEU A 79 -23.83 5.67 29.27
CA LEU A 79 -25.26 5.83 29.11
C LEU A 79 -25.91 5.95 30.48
N ASN A 80 -26.54 7.09 30.74
CA ASN A 80 -27.41 7.26 31.88
C ASN A 80 -28.85 7.03 31.42
N ILE A 81 -29.34 5.79 31.57
CA ILE A 81 -30.68 5.42 31.12
C ILE A 81 -31.71 6.25 31.89
N ASP A 82 -32.82 6.61 31.22
CA ASP A 82 -33.93 7.42 31.76
C ASP A 82 -33.60 8.89 32.08
N ILE A 83 -32.33 9.28 32.05
CA ILE A 83 -31.90 10.66 32.26
C ILE A 83 -31.51 11.26 30.90
N GLU A 84 -32.22 12.31 30.51
CA GLU A 84 -31.93 13.06 29.30
C GLU A 84 -30.74 13.99 29.53
N SER A 85 -29.85 14.08 28.53
CA SER A 85 -28.74 15.04 28.57
C SER A 85 -29.31 16.45 28.48
N PRO A 86 -28.82 17.42 29.30
CA PRO A 86 -29.31 18.79 29.28
C PRO A 86 -29.14 19.49 27.92
N ASP A 87 -28.24 18.99 27.07
CA ASP A 87 -27.89 19.59 25.78
C ASP A 87 -28.81 19.15 24.62
N VAL A 88 -29.67 18.16 24.85
CA VAL A 88 -30.50 17.57 23.80
C VAL A 88 -31.95 17.63 24.24
N GLN A 89 -32.78 18.34 23.48
CA GLN A 89 -34.23 18.29 23.63
C GLN A 89 -34.81 17.25 22.66
N ARG A 90 -35.35 16.14 23.18
CA ARG A 90 -36.02 15.11 22.35
C ARG A 90 -37.36 15.61 21.82
N ILE A 91 -37.44 15.74 20.50
CA ILE A 91 -38.70 15.99 19.79
C ILE A 91 -39.29 14.63 19.37
N PRO A 92 -40.55 14.31 19.72
CA PRO A 92 -41.16 13.04 19.33
C PRO A 92 -41.45 12.95 17.81
N PRO A 93 -41.27 11.77 17.18
CA PRO A 93 -40.69 10.54 17.72
C PRO A 93 -39.15 10.55 17.70
N TYR A 94 -38.51 9.98 18.73
CA TYR A 94 -37.06 9.88 18.82
C TYR A 94 -36.60 8.42 18.84
N CYS A 95 -35.37 8.17 18.39
CA CYS A 95 -34.78 6.84 18.43
C CYS A 95 -34.51 6.41 19.88
N ARG A 96 -35.07 5.28 20.29
CA ARG A 96 -34.95 4.72 21.65
C ARG A 96 -34.06 3.50 21.75
N VAL A 97 -33.98 2.71 20.67
CA VAL A 97 -33.26 1.44 20.63
C VAL A 97 -31.75 1.67 20.65
N GLN A 98 -31.04 0.90 21.46
CA GLN A 98 -29.59 0.95 21.61
C GLN A 98 -29.04 -0.47 21.57
N ALA A 99 -28.05 -0.72 20.71
CA ALA A 99 -27.48 -2.06 20.50
C ALA A 99 -28.55 -3.15 20.29
N TRP A 100 -29.58 -2.84 19.49
CA TRP A 100 -30.72 -3.72 19.19
C TRP A 100 -31.60 -4.07 20.41
N PHE A 101 -31.54 -3.24 21.45
CA PHE A 101 -32.31 -3.41 22.68
C PHE A 101 -33.06 -2.11 23.03
N ASP A 102 -34.33 -2.21 23.42
CA ASP A 102 -35.07 -1.06 23.95
C ASP A 102 -34.81 -0.92 25.46
N PRO A 103 -34.14 0.15 25.93
CA PRO A 103 -33.82 0.32 27.33
C PRO A 103 -35.04 0.47 28.24
N SER A 104 -36.23 0.79 27.68
CA SER A 104 -37.47 0.95 28.46
C SER A 104 -38.13 -0.38 28.88
N GLU A 105 -37.69 -1.52 28.32
CA GLU A 105 -38.25 -2.84 28.63
C GLU A 105 -37.78 -3.40 29.99
N THR A 106 -36.71 -2.85 30.57
CA THR A 106 -36.09 -3.36 31.81
C THR A 106 -35.56 -2.24 32.70
N SER A 107 -35.06 -2.58 33.90
CA SER A 107 -34.40 -1.58 34.76
C SER A 107 -33.10 -1.08 34.14
N SER A 108 -32.75 0.18 34.41
CA SER A 108 -31.57 0.88 33.86
C SER A 108 -30.27 0.07 33.96
N LEU A 109 -30.04 -0.62 35.09
CA LEU A 109 -28.87 -1.47 35.28
C LEU A 109 -28.88 -2.70 34.37
N ARG A 110 -30.03 -3.38 34.24
CA ARG A 110 -30.18 -4.55 33.35
C ARG A 110 -30.12 -4.15 31.89
N ALA A 111 -30.65 -2.99 31.53
CA ALA A 111 -30.54 -2.43 30.19
C ALA A 111 -29.06 -2.22 29.82
N LEU A 112 -28.26 -1.61 30.71
CA LEU A 112 -26.82 -1.40 30.48
C LEU A 112 -26.05 -2.72 30.30
N GLU A 113 -26.34 -3.73 31.13
CA GLU A 113 -25.74 -5.06 31.00
C GLU A 113 -26.06 -5.70 29.64
N THR A 114 -27.32 -5.64 29.21
CA THR A 114 -27.77 -6.24 27.93
C THR A 114 -27.17 -5.50 26.74
N ILE A 115 -27.18 -4.15 26.76
CA ILE A 115 -26.56 -3.33 25.73
C ILE A 115 -25.06 -3.67 25.62
N GLY A 116 -24.34 -3.76 26.74
CA GLY A 116 -22.93 -4.12 26.75
C GLY A 116 -22.66 -5.51 26.19
N LYS A 117 -23.48 -6.50 26.54
CA LYS A 117 -23.38 -7.86 25.99
C LYS A 117 -23.65 -7.89 24.48
N ASN A 118 -24.67 -7.20 24.01
CA ASN A 118 -24.99 -7.15 22.58
C ASN A 118 -23.84 -6.52 21.78
N LEU A 119 -23.25 -5.44 22.29
CA LEU A 119 -22.08 -4.82 21.67
C LEU A 119 -20.86 -5.74 21.67
N GLN A 120 -20.64 -6.52 22.73
CA GLN A 120 -19.58 -7.53 22.75
C GLN A 120 -19.82 -8.61 21.70
N LEU A 121 -21.02 -9.20 21.67
CA LEU A 121 -21.37 -10.27 20.73
C LEU A 121 -21.23 -9.82 19.26
N MET A 122 -21.64 -8.59 18.94
CA MET A 122 -21.50 -8.04 17.59
C MET A 122 -20.05 -7.98 17.12
N ASN A 123 -19.10 -7.72 18.04
CA ASN A 123 -17.68 -7.59 17.72
C ASN A 123 -16.94 -8.95 17.64
N PHE A 124 -17.57 -10.06 18.04
CA PHE A 124 -16.91 -11.37 18.15
C PHE A 124 -17.18 -12.34 17.00
N ILE A 125 -17.83 -11.88 15.92
CA ILE A 125 -17.93 -12.67 14.68
C ILE A 125 -16.74 -12.31 13.78
N THR A 126 -15.53 -12.75 14.12
CA THR A 126 -14.40 -12.86 13.18
C THR A 126 -13.39 -13.89 13.66
#